data_AF-A0A839IB06-F1
#
_entry.id   AF-A0A839IB06-F1
#
_cell.length_a   1.000
_cell.length_b   1.000
_cell.length_c   1.000
_cell.angle_alpha   90.00
_cell.angle_beta   90.00
_cell.angle_gamma   90.00
#
_symmetry.space_group_name_H-M   'P 1'
#
loop_
_entity.id
_entity.type
_entity.pdbx_description
1 polymer ?
#
loop_
_entity_poly.entity_id
_entity_poly.type
_entity_poly.pdbx_seq_one_letter_code
_entity_poly.pdbx_strand_id
1 'polypeptide(L)'
;TDKSRNLSLYYANNTPEESNVKRKIDCFVSSSYLFENGKWDRLFKEYFGQKSQTHEDIWARVAGMFAFEGYWEYQLLAYVSLLDRYVSLFAREYDNKLSNSQFRKVCRKIKSYIKEKSETEAVESVNIKVYDSIALQLQSIENSSFSSFGEKFEFKCSKTDKQIISIINLTTNDFGHLKKIRNSIAHGDSPKLKDNGDITYEVMLSKKVDLLLRYWTFCDLGFNKLDYVRFLNNWMYPITREARLNQYELDIATGNYVYLNTNKTNYNLAKKQSFGQLVMQYDELDDIFRFNKMASSALASWYKASEYNSVEAKLMSVVDTRVIKSITYLNNGYVTCNNDSFKVEGGMCVLNAPDYFWQFESINDRRCLFNDESNSWVQSKLEKRIKSLSK
;
A
#
# COMPACT_ATOMS: atom_id res chain seq x y z
N THR A 1 -10.14 41.46 -38.59
CA THR A 1 -11.36 41.97 -37.93
C THR A 1 -11.60 41.17 -36.67
N ASP A 2 -11.15 41.78 -35.58
CA ASP A 2 -11.57 41.63 -34.19
C ASP A 2 -12.35 40.38 -33.75
N LYS A 3 -11.66 39.51 -33.01
CA LYS A 3 -12.24 38.84 -31.85
C LYS A 3 -11.34 39.16 -30.67
N SER A 4 -11.54 40.33 -30.08
CA SER A 4 -11.12 40.64 -28.73
C SER A 4 -11.68 39.56 -27.79
N ARG A 5 -10.87 38.52 -27.56
CA ARG A 5 -11.06 37.66 -26.39
C ARG A 5 -10.76 38.55 -25.21
N ASN A 6 -11.80 39.03 -24.54
CA ASN A 6 -11.71 39.55 -23.18
C ASN A 6 -11.20 38.41 -22.28
N LEU A 7 -9.89 38.20 -22.30
CA LEU A 7 -9.16 37.41 -21.34
C LEU A 7 -9.13 38.26 -20.07
N SER A 8 -9.64 37.70 -18.97
CA SER A 8 -9.35 38.25 -17.65
C SER A 8 -7.84 38.31 -17.49
N LEU A 9 -7.30 39.51 -17.31
CA LEU A 9 -5.87 39.76 -17.12
C LEU A 9 -5.31 39.07 -15.86
N TYR A 10 -6.17 38.59 -14.96
CA TYR A 10 -5.76 38.05 -13.67
C TYR A 10 -5.88 36.52 -13.56
N TYR A 11 -6.71 35.85 -14.36
CA TYR A 11 -6.86 34.39 -14.33
C TYR A 11 -7.16 33.84 -15.73
N ALA A 12 -6.12 33.59 -16.51
CA ALA A 12 -6.22 32.87 -17.77
C ALA A 12 -6.15 31.36 -17.51
N ASN A 13 -7.29 30.72 -17.25
CA ASN A 13 -7.35 29.26 -17.30
C ASN A 13 -7.50 28.79 -18.74
N ASN A 14 -6.36 28.72 -19.44
CA ASN A 14 -6.21 27.98 -20.68
C ASN A 14 -5.55 26.63 -20.36
N THR A 15 -6.29 25.68 -19.79
CA THR A 15 -5.88 24.27 -19.84
C THR A 15 -6.74 23.59 -20.91
N PRO A 16 -6.16 23.23 -22.07
CA PRO A 16 -6.81 22.27 -22.95
C PRO A 16 -6.98 20.97 -22.15
N GLU A 17 -8.14 20.31 -22.30
CA GLU A 17 -8.33 18.92 -21.87
C GLU A 17 -7.43 18.00 -22.71
N GLU A 18 -6.12 18.01 -22.48
CA GLU A 18 -5.26 16.90 -22.89
C GLU A 18 -5.69 15.68 -22.08
N SER A 19 -5.87 14.53 -22.72
CA SER A 19 -6.13 13.31 -21.95
C SER A 19 -4.95 13.05 -21.00
N ASN A 20 -5.19 13.09 -19.69
CA ASN A 20 -4.15 12.94 -18.65
C ASN A 20 -3.42 11.58 -18.70
N VAL A 21 -3.91 10.62 -19.48
CA VAL A 21 -3.29 9.29 -19.68
C VAL A 21 -2.53 9.25 -20.99
N LYS A 22 -1.20 9.45 -20.94
CA LYS A 22 -0.34 9.43 -22.12
C LYS A 22 0.16 8.01 -22.47
N ARG A 23 0.27 7.11 -21.47
CA ARG A 23 0.76 5.73 -21.66
C ARG A 23 -0.06 4.72 -20.86
N LYS A 24 -0.12 3.47 -21.33
CA LYS A 24 -0.80 2.35 -20.63
C LYS A 24 -0.33 2.15 -19.19
N ILE A 25 0.95 2.43 -18.93
CA ILE A 25 1.58 2.31 -17.61
C ILE A 25 1.09 3.34 -16.60
N ASP A 26 0.51 4.44 -17.09
CA ASP A 26 -0.06 5.51 -16.25
C ASP A 26 -1.49 5.14 -15.79
N CYS A 27 -2.04 4.01 -16.25
CA CYS A 27 -3.32 3.48 -15.79
C CYS A 27 -3.15 2.61 -14.54
N PHE A 28 -4.01 2.81 -13.53
CA PHE A 28 -4.05 1.94 -12.36
C PHE A 28 -4.48 0.51 -12.71
N VAL A 29 -5.46 0.37 -13.62
CA VAL A 29 -5.97 -0.90 -14.13
C VAL A 29 -5.72 -0.96 -15.62
N SER A 30 -5.18 -2.09 -16.10
CA SER A 30 -5.02 -2.29 -17.54
C SER A 30 -6.31 -2.79 -18.16
N SER A 31 -6.66 -2.28 -19.34
CA SER A 31 -7.82 -2.76 -20.10
C SER A 31 -7.68 -4.24 -20.47
N SER A 32 -6.48 -4.68 -20.86
CA SER A 32 -6.17 -6.09 -21.14
C SER A 32 -6.57 -7.01 -19.98
N TYR A 33 -6.23 -6.62 -18.75
CA TYR A 33 -6.60 -7.40 -17.57
C TYR A 33 -8.12 -7.55 -17.43
N LEU A 34 -8.88 -6.48 -17.66
CA LEU A 34 -10.35 -6.52 -17.57
C LEU A 34 -10.97 -7.45 -18.61
N PHE A 35 -10.44 -7.46 -19.83
CA PHE A 35 -10.88 -8.35 -20.90
C PHE A 35 -10.49 -9.81 -20.65
N GLU A 36 -9.21 -10.07 -20.37
CA GLU A 36 -8.67 -11.43 -20.15
C GLU A 36 -9.33 -12.14 -18.98
N ASN A 37 -9.76 -11.39 -17.96
CA ASN A 37 -10.35 -11.95 -16.74
C ASN A 37 -11.88 -11.77 -16.70
N GLY A 38 -12.52 -11.36 -17.80
CA GLY A 38 -13.98 -11.23 -17.89
C GLY A 38 -14.61 -10.29 -16.86
N LYS A 39 -13.89 -9.25 -16.42
CA LYS A 39 -14.30 -8.40 -15.28
C LYS A 39 -15.38 -7.38 -15.64
N TRP A 40 -15.54 -7.06 -16.93
CA TRP A 40 -16.50 -6.04 -17.40
C TRP A 40 -17.94 -6.35 -17.02
N ASP A 41 -18.40 -7.59 -17.19
CA ASP A 41 -19.77 -7.98 -16.86
C ASP A 41 -20.09 -7.72 -15.39
N ARG A 42 -19.22 -8.16 -14.48
CA ARG A 42 -19.37 -7.93 -13.05
C ARG A 42 -19.33 -6.44 -12.71
N LEU A 43 -18.36 -5.70 -13.28
CA LEU A 43 -18.23 -4.27 -13.05
C LEU A 43 -19.53 -3.54 -13.42
N PHE A 44 -20.10 -3.81 -14.59
CA PHE A 44 -21.34 -3.16 -15.01
C PHE A 44 -22.53 -3.58 -14.14
N LYS A 45 -22.63 -4.87 -13.77
CA LYS A 45 -23.70 -5.36 -12.88
C LYS A 45 -23.66 -4.71 -11.51
N GLU A 46 -22.47 -4.58 -10.91
CA GLU A 46 -22.33 -3.91 -9.62
C GLU A 46 -22.53 -2.40 -9.77
N TYR A 47 -22.06 -1.81 -10.88
CA TYR A 47 -22.17 -0.36 -11.10
C TYR A 47 -23.59 0.12 -11.31
N PHE A 48 -24.40 -0.63 -12.05
CA PHE A 48 -25.81 -0.31 -12.29
C PHE A 48 -26.77 -1.09 -11.37
N GLY A 49 -26.25 -1.86 -10.42
CA GLY A 49 -27.03 -2.71 -9.50
C GLY A 49 -27.55 -1.97 -8.26
N GLN A 50 -28.22 -2.68 -7.33
CA GLN A 50 -28.85 -2.07 -6.14
C GLN A 50 -27.91 -1.24 -5.25
N LYS A 51 -26.62 -1.58 -5.20
CA LYS A 51 -25.61 -0.82 -4.43
C LYS A 51 -25.34 0.57 -5.02
N SER A 52 -25.65 0.78 -6.30
CA SER A 52 -25.45 2.06 -6.99
C SER A 52 -26.33 3.16 -6.39
N GLN A 53 -27.58 2.86 -6.04
CA GLN A 53 -28.50 3.84 -5.44
C GLN A 53 -28.03 4.33 -4.07
N THR A 54 -27.37 3.46 -3.29
CA THR A 54 -26.82 3.83 -1.97
C THR A 54 -25.53 4.66 -2.09
N HIS A 55 -24.80 4.53 -3.20
CA HIS A 55 -23.48 5.15 -3.38
C HIS A 55 -23.38 6.12 -4.56
N GLU A 56 -24.49 6.44 -5.22
CA GLU A 56 -24.56 7.31 -6.41
C GLU A 56 -23.89 8.67 -6.15
N ASP A 57 -24.17 9.24 -4.97
CA ASP A 57 -23.57 10.47 -4.46
C ASP A 57 -22.04 10.39 -4.28
N ILE A 58 -21.53 9.22 -3.90
CA ILE A 58 -20.10 8.99 -3.68
C ILE A 58 -19.40 8.80 -5.02
N TRP A 59 -19.95 7.94 -5.88
CA TRP A 59 -19.25 7.47 -7.08
C TRP A 59 -19.02 8.57 -8.10
N ALA A 60 -19.99 9.47 -8.27
CA ALA A 60 -19.81 10.68 -9.08
C ALA A 60 -18.65 11.55 -8.58
N ARG A 61 -18.49 11.65 -7.25
CA ARG A 61 -17.40 12.43 -6.61
C ARG A 61 -16.07 11.71 -6.66
N VAL A 62 -16.04 10.39 -6.51
CA VAL A 62 -14.83 9.56 -6.62
C VAL A 62 -14.22 9.69 -8.02
N ALA A 63 -15.04 9.64 -9.07
CA ALA A 63 -14.57 9.80 -10.45
C ALA A 63 -13.92 11.17 -10.69
N GLY A 64 -14.61 12.26 -10.31
CA GLY A 64 -14.06 13.62 -10.42
C GLY A 64 -12.80 13.83 -9.57
N MET A 65 -12.74 13.22 -8.40
CA MET A 65 -11.58 13.29 -7.51
C MET A 65 -10.35 12.57 -8.08
N PHE A 66 -10.53 11.42 -8.73
CA PHE A 66 -9.42 10.72 -9.40
C PHE A 66 -8.87 11.46 -10.61
N ALA A 67 -9.63 12.41 -11.16
CA ALA A 67 -9.22 13.29 -12.25
C ALA A 67 -8.78 14.68 -11.76
N PHE A 68 -8.85 14.97 -10.45
CA PHE A 68 -8.57 16.30 -9.93
C PHE A 68 -7.06 16.61 -9.97
N GLU A 69 -6.72 17.66 -10.71
CA GLU A 69 -5.40 18.28 -10.71
C GLU A 69 -5.53 19.72 -10.18
N GLY A 70 -4.87 20.02 -9.07
CA GLY A 70 -4.97 21.32 -8.41
C GLY A 70 -4.04 21.43 -7.21
N TYR A 71 -4.22 22.48 -6.40
CA TYR A 71 -3.42 22.68 -5.19
C TYR A 71 -3.59 21.53 -4.20
N TRP A 72 -2.50 21.13 -3.54
CA TRP A 72 -2.47 19.97 -2.66
C TRP A 72 -3.42 20.12 -1.46
N GLU A 73 -3.63 21.35 -0.97
CA GLU A 73 -4.55 21.67 0.11
C GLU A 73 -5.98 21.28 -0.27
N TYR A 74 -6.45 21.72 -1.44
CA TYR A 74 -7.80 21.42 -1.92
C TYR A 74 -7.95 19.94 -2.27
N GLN A 75 -6.90 19.33 -2.82
CA GLN A 75 -6.89 17.90 -3.09
C GLN A 75 -7.04 17.10 -1.79
N LEU A 76 -6.28 17.43 -0.75
CA LEU A 76 -6.36 16.78 0.56
C LEU A 76 -7.72 17.05 1.23
N LEU A 77 -8.22 18.29 1.20
CA LEU A 77 -9.55 18.63 1.70
C LEU A 77 -10.63 17.77 1.04
N ALA A 78 -10.58 17.62 -0.29
CA ALA A 78 -11.50 16.80 -1.05
C ALA A 78 -11.39 15.32 -0.68
N TYR A 79 -10.18 14.75 -0.65
CA TYR A 79 -9.93 13.36 -0.27
C TYR A 79 -10.46 13.05 1.13
N VAL A 80 -10.12 13.88 2.12
CA VAL A 80 -10.52 13.64 3.52
C VAL A 80 -12.03 13.86 3.71
N SER A 81 -12.64 14.81 3.00
CA SER A 81 -14.09 15.03 3.05
C SER A 81 -14.86 13.89 2.39
N LEU A 82 -14.36 13.33 1.28
CA LEU A 82 -14.95 12.16 0.65
C LEU A 82 -14.76 10.92 1.52
N LEU A 83 -13.60 10.77 2.15
CA LEU A 83 -13.34 9.73 3.14
C LEU A 83 -14.36 9.76 4.28
N ASP A 84 -14.59 10.93 4.87
CA ASP A 84 -15.59 11.16 5.93
C ASP A 84 -17.01 10.77 5.48
N ARG A 85 -17.41 11.20 4.28
CA ARG A 85 -18.71 10.82 3.70
C ARG A 85 -18.82 9.32 3.48
N TYR A 86 -17.78 8.69 2.93
CA TYR A 86 -17.75 7.28 2.62
C TYR A 86 -17.89 6.43 3.90
N VAL A 87 -17.06 6.69 4.91
CA VAL A 87 -17.11 5.93 6.17
C VAL A 87 -18.39 6.22 6.95
N SER A 88 -18.99 7.41 6.82
CA SER A 88 -20.27 7.74 7.44
C SER A 88 -21.43 6.97 6.82
N LEU A 89 -21.47 6.82 5.49
CA LEU A 89 -22.49 6.01 4.83
C LEU A 89 -22.35 4.53 5.21
N PHE A 90 -21.12 4.02 5.22
CA PHE A 90 -20.86 2.66 5.69
C PHE A 90 -21.28 2.46 7.16
N ALA A 91 -20.85 3.33 8.07
CA ALA A 91 -21.17 3.20 9.49
C ALA A 91 -22.69 3.24 9.76
N ARG A 92 -23.44 4.03 8.97
CA ARG A 92 -24.91 4.13 9.07
C ARG A 92 -25.61 2.78 8.87
N GLU A 93 -25.06 1.88 8.06
CA GLU A 93 -25.62 0.53 7.84
C GLU A 93 -25.48 -0.37 9.08
N TYR A 94 -24.52 -0.07 9.95
CA TYR A 94 -24.21 -0.86 11.16
C TYR A 94 -24.52 -0.09 12.45
N ASP A 95 -25.16 1.07 12.33
CA ASP A 95 -25.36 2.02 13.41
C ASP A 95 -26.46 1.54 14.37
N ASN A 96 -26.12 1.40 15.64
CA ASN A 96 -27.08 1.01 16.68
C ASN A 96 -27.63 2.26 17.36
N LYS A 97 -28.89 2.57 17.06
CA LYS A 97 -29.58 3.75 17.60
C LYS A 97 -30.48 3.39 18.75
N LEU A 98 -30.50 4.22 19.78
CA LEU A 98 -31.57 4.17 20.78
C LEU A 98 -32.90 4.60 20.14
N SER A 99 -34.03 4.17 20.69
CA SER A 99 -35.30 4.78 20.29
C SER A 99 -35.29 6.28 20.57
N ASN A 100 -35.96 7.08 19.73
CA ASN A 100 -36.01 8.54 19.89
C ASN A 100 -36.56 8.98 21.26
N SER A 101 -37.38 8.15 21.91
CA SER A 101 -37.88 8.40 23.27
C SER A 101 -36.79 8.18 24.31
N GLN A 102 -36.08 7.06 24.23
CA GLN A 102 -34.98 6.71 25.14
C GLN A 102 -33.82 7.72 25.02
N PHE A 103 -33.40 8.06 23.80
CA PHE A 103 -32.33 9.03 23.57
C PHE A 103 -32.68 10.40 24.19
N ARG A 104 -33.87 10.93 23.91
CA ARG A 104 -34.33 12.19 24.50
C ARG A 104 -34.42 12.15 26.02
N LYS A 105 -34.77 10.99 26.60
CA LYS A 105 -34.79 10.80 28.06
C LYS A 105 -33.38 10.84 28.66
N VAL A 106 -32.40 10.22 27.99
CA VAL A 106 -31.00 10.25 28.39
C VAL A 106 -30.45 11.69 28.32
N CYS A 107 -30.61 12.38 27.19
CA CYS A 107 -30.15 13.77 27.04
C CYS A 107 -30.76 14.70 28.09
N ARG A 108 -32.06 14.55 28.40
CA ARG A 108 -32.71 15.32 29.47
C ARG A 108 -32.11 15.05 30.84
N LYS A 109 -31.86 13.79 31.19
CA LYS A 109 -31.23 13.43 32.46
C LYS A 109 -29.83 14.03 32.61
N ILE A 110 -29.01 13.94 31.56
CA ILE A 110 -27.66 14.52 31.57
C ILE A 110 -27.75 16.05 31.69
N LYS A 111 -28.65 16.70 30.94
CA LYS A 111 -28.85 18.16 31.03
C LYS A 111 -29.26 18.60 32.44
N SER A 112 -30.17 17.88 33.09
CA SER A 112 -30.57 18.16 34.48
C SER A 112 -29.40 18.00 35.45
N TYR A 113 -28.59 16.95 35.30
CA TYR A 113 -27.40 16.71 36.12
C TYR A 113 -26.35 17.83 35.98
N ILE A 114 -26.09 18.28 34.76
CA ILE A 114 -25.17 19.40 34.49
C ILE A 114 -25.67 20.68 35.18
N LYS A 115 -26.98 20.95 35.11
CA LYS A 115 -27.57 22.13 35.75
C LYS A 115 -27.44 22.07 37.27
N GLU A 116 -27.77 20.93 37.87
CA GLU A 116 -27.64 20.71 39.33
C GLU A 116 -26.18 20.92 39.80
N LYS A 117 -25.21 20.36 39.07
CA LYS A 117 -23.77 20.58 39.33
C LYS A 117 -23.34 22.03 39.19
N SER A 118 -23.87 22.74 38.19
CA SER A 118 -23.58 24.16 37.98
C SER A 118 -24.03 25.00 39.18
N GLU A 119 -25.18 24.67 39.79
CA GLU A 119 -25.72 25.39 40.95
C GLU A 119 -24.94 25.08 42.24
N THR A 120 -24.32 23.89 42.35
CA THR A 120 -23.53 23.50 43.53
C THR A 120 -22.06 23.94 43.49
N GLU A 121 -21.46 24.06 42.30
CA GLU A 121 -20.03 24.38 42.14
C GLU A 121 -19.75 25.82 41.68
N ALA A 122 -20.77 26.59 41.26
CA ALA A 122 -20.56 27.94 40.76
C ALA A 122 -20.24 28.94 41.89
N VAL A 123 -18.94 29.14 42.13
CA VAL A 123 -18.40 30.25 42.93
C VAL A 123 -18.23 31.53 42.07
N GLU A 124 -18.16 31.41 40.73
CA GLU A 124 -17.93 32.52 39.79
C GLU A 124 -18.79 32.43 38.52
N SER A 125 -19.17 33.60 37.97
CA SER A 125 -20.04 33.72 36.77
C SER A 125 -19.46 33.14 35.48
N VAL A 126 -18.14 32.98 35.39
CA VAL A 126 -17.45 32.38 34.23
C VAL A 126 -17.72 30.87 34.16
N ASN A 127 -17.83 30.19 35.30
CA ASN A 127 -18.04 28.74 35.35
C ASN A 127 -19.45 28.35 34.88
N ILE A 128 -20.46 29.17 35.16
CA ILE A 128 -21.85 28.93 34.74
C ILE A 128 -21.97 28.88 33.21
N LYS A 129 -21.30 29.80 32.50
CA LYS A 129 -21.30 29.82 31.03
C LYS A 129 -20.68 28.57 30.40
N VAL A 130 -19.68 27.98 31.07
CA VAL A 130 -19.07 26.73 30.62
C VAL A 130 -20.07 25.58 30.76
N TYR A 131 -20.77 25.49 31.88
CA TYR A 131 -21.84 24.50 32.11
C TYR A 131 -22.98 24.64 31.08
N ASP A 132 -23.42 25.87 30.80
CA ASP A 132 -24.45 26.13 29.77
C ASP A 132 -23.98 25.71 28.37
N SER A 133 -22.72 25.97 28.02
CA SER A 133 -22.13 25.55 26.75
C SER A 133 -22.14 24.03 26.59
N ILE A 134 -21.75 23.28 27.63
CA ILE A 134 -21.79 21.81 27.62
C ILE A 134 -23.24 21.32 27.47
N ALA A 135 -24.19 21.93 28.19
CA ALA A 135 -25.60 21.59 28.10
C ALA A 135 -26.21 21.87 26.70
N LEU A 136 -25.71 22.88 25.99
CA LEU A 136 -26.08 23.16 24.61
C LEU A 136 -25.52 22.11 23.64
N GLN A 137 -24.27 21.67 23.84
CA GLN A 137 -23.65 20.62 23.01
C GLN A 137 -24.38 19.28 23.08
N LEU A 138 -25.10 18.98 24.18
CA LEU A 138 -25.96 17.79 24.25
C LEU A 138 -27.06 17.76 23.18
N GLN A 139 -27.45 18.92 22.64
CA GLN A 139 -28.47 19.00 21.58
C GLN A 139 -27.91 18.62 20.21
N SER A 140 -26.59 18.74 20.01
CA SER A 140 -25.92 18.39 18.76
C SER A 140 -25.34 16.97 18.76
N ILE A 141 -25.50 16.21 19.85
CA ILE A 141 -25.08 14.80 19.90
C ILE A 141 -25.98 13.98 18.96
N GLU A 142 -25.35 13.25 18.05
CA GLU A 142 -26.05 12.29 17.19
C GLU A 142 -26.44 11.04 17.98
N ASN A 143 -27.67 10.55 17.77
CA ASN A 143 -28.09 9.24 18.24
C ASN A 143 -27.47 8.16 17.34
N SER A 144 -26.21 7.83 17.61
CA SER A 144 -25.40 6.89 16.85
C SER A 144 -24.42 6.16 17.77
N SER A 145 -24.10 4.92 17.44
CA SER A 145 -22.99 4.17 18.04
C SER A 145 -21.61 4.61 17.52
N PHE A 146 -21.57 5.44 16.48
CA PHE A 146 -20.34 6.00 15.90
C PHE A 146 -20.44 7.53 15.88
N SER A 147 -19.95 8.17 16.93
CA SER A 147 -20.13 9.60 17.19
C SER A 147 -19.20 10.50 16.38
N SER A 148 -18.04 10.00 15.96
CA SER A 148 -17.02 10.81 15.30
C SER A 148 -16.52 10.23 13.98
N PHE A 149 -15.97 11.10 13.13
CA PHE A 149 -15.25 10.69 11.91
C PHE A 149 -14.14 9.65 12.21
N GLY A 150 -13.46 9.79 13.35
CA GLY A 150 -12.40 8.85 13.73
C GLY A 150 -12.93 7.44 14.00
N GLU A 151 -13.99 7.34 14.80
CA GLU A 151 -14.63 6.05 15.10
C GLU A 151 -15.21 5.38 13.85
N LYS A 152 -15.83 6.16 12.97
CA LYS A 152 -16.36 5.67 11.68
C LYS A 152 -15.24 5.13 10.79
N PHE A 153 -14.11 5.84 10.73
CA PHE A 153 -12.93 5.42 9.97
C PHE A 153 -12.29 4.15 10.56
N GLU A 154 -12.06 4.09 11.86
CA GLU A 154 -11.52 2.91 12.54
C GLU A 154 -12.43 1.70 12.37
N PHE A 155 -13.75 1.89 12.47
CA PHE A 155 -14.71 0.83 12.20
C PHE A 155 -14.61 0.31 10.77
N LYS A 156 -14.55 1.19 9.75
CA LYS A 156 -14.37 0.76 8.35
C LYS A 156 -13.03 0.03 8.16
N CYS A 157 -11.94 0.52 8.75
CA CYS A 157 -10.64 -0.14 8.70
C CYS A 157 -10.68 -1.53 9.36
N SER A 158 -11.41 -1.69 10.47
CA SER A 158 -11.58 -3.00 11.13
C SER A 158 -12.32 -4.04 10.28
N LYS A 159 -13.15 -3.56 9.33
CA LYS A 159 -13.86 -4.39 8.34
C LYS A 159 -13.10 -4.54 7.02
N THR A 160 -11.98 -3.85 6.88
CA THR A 160 -11.11 -3.93 5.71
C THR A 160 -10.10 -5.06 5.87
N ASP A 161 -9.67 -5.68 4.76
CA ASP A 161 -8.66 -6.73 4.81
C ASP A 161 -7.37 -6.19 5.45
N LYS A 162 -6.89 -6.87 6.49
CA LYS A 162 -5.73 -6.44 7.28
C LYS A 162 -4.49 -6.26 6.42
N GLN A 163 -4.27 -7.09 5.41
CA GLN A 163 -3.11 -6.98 4.53
C GLN A 163 -3.17 -5.70 3.69
N ILE A 164 -4.36 -5.29 3.23
CA ILE A 164 -4.52 -4.01 2.51
C ILE A 164 -4.20 -2.82 3.41
N ILE A 165 -4.67 -2.85 4.67
CA ILE A 165 -4.33 -1.82 5.66
C ILE A 165 -2.82 -1.78 5.90
N SER A 166 -2.17 -2.95 6.05
CA SER A 166 -0.72 -3.05 6.22
C SER A 166 0.08 -2.57 5.02
N ILE A 167 -0.40 -2.80 3.79
CA ILE A 167 0.24 -2.33 2.54
C ILE A 167 0.16 -0.80 2.45
N ILE A 168 -1.03 -0.22 2.63
CA ILE A 168 -1.23 1.23 2.54
C ILE A 168 -0.53 1.94 3.70
N ASN A 169 -0.52 1.31 4.88
CA ASN A 169 0.18 1.76 6.08
C ASN A 169 -0.14 3.22 6.44
N LEU A 170 -1.43 3.51 6.60
CA LEU A 170 -1.93 4.79 7.10
C LEU A 170 -2.19 4.66 8.61
N THR A 171 -1.32 5.24 9.44
CA THR A 171 -1.39 5.10 10.89
C THR A 171 -2.45 6.02 11.51
N THR A 172 -2.84 5.76 12.77
CA THR A 172 -3.75 6.64 13.51
C THR A 172 -3.20 8.07 13.65
N ASN A 173 -1.88 8.21 13.80
CA ASN A 173 -1.22 9.52 13.84
C ASN A 173 -1.30 10.24 12.49
N ASP A 174 -1.08 9.53 11.39
CA ASP A 174 -1.23 10.07 10.03
C ASP A 174 -2.66 10.56 9.79
N PHE A 175 -3.65 9.75 10.18
CA PHE A 175 -5.06 10.12 10.06
C PHE A 175 -5.43 11.33 10.94
N GLY A 176 -4.91 11.39 12.17
CA GLY A 176 -5.06 12.54 13.06
C GLY A 176 -4.48 13.82 12.46
N HIS A 177 -3.34 13.72 11.77
CA HIS A 177 -2.71 14.83 11.05
C HIS A 177 -3.57 15.30 9.86
N LEU A 178 -4.04 14.37 9.02
CA LEU A 178 -4.94 14.66 7.90
C LEU A 178 -6.22 15.38 8.35
N LYS A 179 -6.81 14.96 9.47
CA LYS A 179 -7.99 15.64 10.06
C LYS A 179 -7.69 17.08 10.46
N LYS A 180 -6.53 17.33 11.08
CA LYS A 180 -6.14 18.70 11.47
C LYS A 180 -5.98 19.59 10.24
N ILE A 181 -5.29 19.10 9.21
CA ILE A 181 -5.11 19.83 7.95
C ILE A 181 -6.46 20.15 7.31
N ARG A 182 -7.35 19.15 7.16
CA ARG A 182 -8.71 19.35 6.63
C ARG A 182 -9.45 20.44 7.39
N ASN A 183 -9.42 20.41 8.72
CA ASN A 183 -10.10 21.40 9.55
C ASN A 183 -9.50 22.79 9.37
N SER A 184 -8.17 22.93 9.39
CA SER A 184 -7.50 24.22 9.15
C SER A 184 -7.90 24.81 7.80
N ILE A 185 -7.81 24.03 6.71
CA ILE A 185 -8.18 24.49 5.37
C ILE A 185 -9.66 24.89 5.31
N ALA A 186 -10.55 24.09 5.92
CA ALA A 186 -11.98 24.38 5.96
C ALA A 186 -12.32 25.67 6.72
N HIS A 187 -11.48 26.08 7.67
CA HIS A 187 -11.61 27.35 8.41
C HIS A 187 -10.83 28.51 7.77
N GLY A 188 -10.11 28.27 6.67
CA GLY A 188 -9.26 29.27 6.01
C GLY A 188 -7.93 29.53 6.72
N ASP A 189 -7.57 28.69 7.70
CA ASP A 189 -6.30 28.77 8.41
C ASP A 189 -5.17 28.11 7.61
N SER A 190 -3.94 28.60 7.78
CA SER A 190 -2.76 27.95 7.22
C SER A 190 -2.51 26.59 7.89
N PRO A 191 -2.53 25.47 7.13
CA PRO A 191 -2.31 24.16 7.70
C PRO A 191 -0.89 24.03 8.24
N LYS A 192 -0.75 23.42 9.42
CA LYS A 192 0.57 23.10 9.99
C LYS A 192 1.13 21.86 9.31
N LEU A 193 2.19 22.04 8.55
CA LEU A 193 2.95 20.95 7.94
C LEU A 193 3.73 20.18 9.03
N LYS A 194 4.01 18.91 8.76
CA LYS A 194 4.85 18.11 9.66
C LYS A 194 6.29 18.59 9.68
N ASP A 195 6.83 18.85 8.50
CA ASP A 195 8.18 19.37 8.30
C ASP A 195 8.08 20.81 7.79
N ASN A 196 8.75 21.74 8.46
CA ASN A 196 8.61 23.18 8.20
C ASN A 196 8.91 23.52 6.72
N GLY A 197 7.85 23.76 5.94
CA GLY A 197 7.93 24.16 4.53
C GLY A 197 8.01 23.02 3.52
N ASP A 198 8.04 21.75 3.94
CA ASP A 198 8.02 20.59 3.04
C ASP A 198 6.65 19.88 3.11
N ILE A 199 5.96 19.84 1.97
CA ILE A 199 4.64 19.21 1.82
C ILE A 199 4.70 17.74 1.43
N THR A 200 5.90 17.18 1.25
CA THR A 200 6.11 15.81 0.74
C THR A 200 5.36 14.78 1.57
N TYR A 201 5.33 14.96 2.89
CA TYR A 201 4.62 14.05 3.79
C TYR A 201 3.10 14.12 3.60
N GLU A 202 2.53 15.32 3.53
CA GLU A 202 1.10 15.55 3.32
C GLU A 202 0.63 15.05 1.96
N VAL A 203 1.42 15.29 0.91
CA VAL A 203 1.16 14.76 -0.43
C VAL A 203 1.17 13.23 -0.41
N MET A 204 2.18 12.60 0.19
CA MET A 204 2.23 11.14 0.36
C MET A 204 0.99 10.62 1.11
N LEU A 205 0.58 11.26 2.21
CA LEU A 205 -0.62 10.87 2.94
C LEU A 205 -1.89 10.99 2.09
N SER A 206 -1.99 12.04 1.26
CA SER A 206 -3.11 12.20 0.33
C SER A 206 -3.20 11.03 -0.65
N LYS A 207 -2.07 10.54 -1.16
CA LYS A 207 -2.03 9.38 -2.07
C LYS A 207 -2.40 8.08 -1.36
N LYS A 208 -2.03 7.90 -0.09
CA LYS A 208 -2.50 6.77 0.72
C LYS A 208 -4.01 6.79 0.92
N VAL A 209 -4.61 7.96 1.17
CA VAL A 209 -6.07 8.12 1.26
C VAL A 209 -6.75 7.79 -0.07
N ASP A 210 -6.20 8.27 -1.19
CA ASP A 210 -6.70 7.93 -2.52
C ASP A 210 -6.74 6.40 -2.72
N LEU A 211 -5.61 5.72 -2.48
CA LEU A 211 -5.52 4.26 -2.63
C LEU A 211 -6.46 3.52 -1.67
N LEU A 212 -6.72 4.03 -0.47
CA LEU A 212 -7.68 3.38 0.44
C LEU A 212 -9.13 3.55 -0.04
N LEU A 213 -9.51 4.76 -0.45
CA LEU A 213 -10.82 5.04 -1.05
C LEU A 213 -11.04 4.24 -2.33
N ARG A 214 -10.01 4.13 -3.16
CA ARG A 214 -10.01 3.37 -4.40
C ARG A 214 -10.18 1.89 -4.14
N TYR A 215 -9.52 1.33 -3.12
CA TYR A 215 -9.75 -0.06 -2.71
C TYR A 215 -11.22 -0.30 -2.35
N TRP A 216 -11.81 0.53 -1.49
CA TRP A 216 -13.21 0.34 -1.10
C TRP A 216 -14.17 0.49 -2.27
N THR A 217 -13.95 1.50 -3.12
CA THR A 217 -14.74 1.68 -4.35
C THR A 217 -14.61 0.47 -5.28
N PHE A 218 -13.42 -0.10 -5.41
CA PHE A 218 -13.19 -1.27 -6.24
C PHE A 218 -13.88 -2.52 -5.68
N CYS A 219 -13.89 -2.69 -4.36
CA CYS A 219 -14.68 -3.73 -3.71
C CYS A 219 -16.18 -3.56 -4.01
N ASP A 220 -16.68 -2.32 -4.01
CA ASP A 220 -18.08 -2.04 -4.36
C ASP A 220 -18.37 -2.37 -5.84
N LEU A 221 -17.38 -2.20 -6.72
CA LEU A 221 -17.44 -2.59 -8.15
C LEU A 221 -17.20 -4.09 -8.39
N GLY A 222 -17.06 -4.90 -7.34
CA GLY A 222 -16.93 -6.34 -7.42
C GLY A 222 -15.50 -6.87 -7.65
N PHE A 223 -14.48 -6.02 -7.54
CA PHE A 223 -13.09 -6.49 -7.48
C PHE A 223 -12.79 -7.09 -6.11
N ASN A 224 -11.89 -8.07 -6.10
CA ASN A 224 -11.42 -8.66 -4.85
C ASN A 224 -10.04 -8.11 -4.45
N LYS A 225 -9.58 -8.52 -3.26
CA LYS A 225 -8.26 -8.16 -2.74
C LYS A 225 -7.10 -8.50 -3.70
N LEU A 226 -7.09 -9.70 -4.29
CA LEU A 226 -5.99 -10.14 -5.15
C LEU A 226 -5.92 -9.30 -6.43
N ASP A 227 -7.07 -8.94 -6.99
CA ASP A 227 -7.16 -8.00 -8.10
C ASP A 227 -6.49 -6.66 -7.71
N TYR A 228 -6.83 -6.13 -6.54
CA TYR A 228 -6.29 -4.85 -6.06
C TYR A 228 -4.79 -4.89 -5.77
N VAL A 229 -4.30 -5.96 -5.13
CA VAL A 229 -2.87 -6.19 -4.89
C VAL A 229 -2.09 -6.20 -6.21
N ARG A 230 -2.64 -6.83 -7.25
CA ARG A 230 -2.04 -6.82 -8.59
C ARG A 230 -1.96 -5.41 -9.16
N PHE A 231 -2.97 -4.57 -8.95
CA PHE A 231 -2.97 -3.18 -9.42
C PHE A 231 -1.97 -2.31 -8.66
N LEU A 232 -1.87 -2.50 -7.34
CA LEU A 232 -0.85 -1.83 -6.50
C LEU A 232 0.58 -2.20 -6.91
N ASN A 233 0.80 -3.37 -7.50
CA ASN A 233 2.11 -3.76 -8.00
C ASN A 233 2.54 -3.00 -9.29
N ASN A 234 1.65 -2.20 -9.89
CA ASN A 234 2.04 -1.29 -10.97
C ASN A 234 2.77 -0.05 -10.41
N TRP A 235 4.09 -0.18 -10.23
CA TRP A 235 4.95 0.90 -9.72
C TRP A 235 5.02 2.14 -10.62
N MET A 236 4.64 2.03 -11.90
CA MET A 236 4.61 3.17 -12.82
C MET A 236 3.41 4.08 -12.59
N TYR A 237 2.36 3.58 -11.93
CA TYR A 237 1.22 4.41 -11.57
C TYR A 237 1.63 5.48 -10.56
N PRO A 238 1.49 6.79 -10.87
CA PRO A 238 2.06 7.86 -10.05
C PRO A 238 1.61 7.82 -8.58
N ILE A 239 0.32 7.57 -8.33
CA ILE A 239 -0.23 7.53 -6.96
C ILE A 239 0.41 6.40 -6.14
N THR A 240 0.56 5.21 -6.73
CA THR A 240 1.24 4.07 -6.09
C THR A 240 2.67 4.43 -5.72
N ARG A 241 3.41 5.04 -6.66
CA ARG A 241 4.81 5.43 -6.49
C ARG A 241 4.99 6.48 -5.39
N GLU A 242 4.10 7.45 -5.33
CA GLU A 242 4.15 8.58 -4.39
C GLU A 242 3.62 8.23 -2.99
N ALA A 243 2.74 7.22 -2.88
CA ALA A 243 2.17 6.81 -1.60
C ALA A 243 3.17 6.18 -0.63
N ARG A 244 4.37 5.79 -1.10
CA ARG A 244 5.40 5.08 -0.30
C ARG A 244 4.78 3.92 0.50
N LEU A 245 4.16 3.00 -0.23
CA LEU A 245 3.53 1.81 0.32
C LEU A 245 4.53 0.95 1.11
N ASN A 246 4.01 0.15 2.03
CA ASN A 246 4.79 -0.89 2.67
C ASN A 246 5.09 -2.00 1.65
N GLN A 247 6.24 -1.88 0.99
CA GLN A 247 6.62 -2.78 -0.09
C GLN A 247 6.77 -4.22 0.39
N TYR A 248 7.21 -4.45 1.63
CA TYR A 248 7.32 -5.80 2.20
C TYR A 248 5.96 -6.49 2.27
N GLU A 249 4.95 -5.82 2.78
CA GLU A 249 3.58 -6.34 2.87
C GLU A 249 2.96 -6.54 1.48
N LEU A 250 3.28 -5.65 0.53
CA LEU A 250 2.83 -5.78 -0.86
C LEU A 250 3.47 -7.01 -1.52
N ASP A 251 4.78 -7.18 -1.35
CA ASP A 251 5.52 -8.32 -1.88
C ASP A 251 5.00 -9.64 -1.30
N ILE A 252 4.68 -9.70 0.01
CA ILE A 252 4.01 -10.86 0.62
C ILE A 252 2.66 -11.11 -0.06
N ALA A 253 1.84 -10.07 -0.22
CA ALA A 253 0.50 -10.19 -0.79
C ALA A 253 0.51 -10.66 -2.24
N THR A 254 1.52 -10.28 -3.01
CA THR A 254 1.67 -10.73 -4.40
C THR A 254 2.06 -12.21 -4.50
N GLY A 255 2.69 -12.76 -3.45
CA GLY A 255 3.13 -14.16 -3.43
C GLY A 255 4.23 -14.48 -4.44
N ASN A 256 4.95 -13.49 -4.97
CA ASN A 256 5.95 -13.68 -6.03
C ASN A 256 7.42 -13.68 -5.54
N TYR A 257 7.63 -13.63 -4.22
CA TYR A 257 8.95 -13.51 -3.62
C TYR A 257 9.26 -14.69 -2.71
N VAL A 258 10.54 -15.05 -2.68
CA VAL A 258 11.08 -16.06 -1.77
C VAL A 258 11.60 -15.39 -0.50
N TYR A 259 11.32 -16.00 0.65
CA TYR A 259 11.74 -15.52 1.98
C TYR A 259 12.71 -16.54 2.59
N LEU A 260 13.96 -16.12 2.76
CA LEU A 260 15.04 -16.96 3.28
C LEU A 260 15.18 -16.76 4.78
N ASN A 261 14.55 -17.66 5.55
CA ASN A 261 14.66 -17.66 7.01
C ASN A 261 16.08 -18.02 7.45
N THR A 262 16.65 -17.19 8.33
CA THR A 262 18.02 -17.33 8.82
C THR A 262 18.12 -16.98 10.31
N ASN A 263 19.20 -17.43 10.95
CA ASN A 263 19.57 -16.97 12.29
C ASN A 263 20.20 -15.55 12.27
N LYS A 264 20.29 -14.94 13.46
CA LYS A 264 20.79 -13.56 13.65
C LYS A 264 22.22 -13.34 13.14
N THR A 265 23.09 -14.34 13.30
CA THR A 265 24.48 -14.25 12.85
C THR A 265 24.56 -14.15 11.33
N ASN A 266 23.91 -15.08 10.62
CA ASN A 266 23.86 -15.12 9.16
C ASN A 266 23.08 -13.92 8.58
N TYR A 267 22.02 -13.46 9.23
CA TYR A 267 21.29 -12.25 8.85
C TYR A 267 22.18 -11.01 8.84
N ASN A 268 22.94 -10.81 9.92
CA ASN A 268 23.86 -9.67 10.02
C ASN A 268 25.01 -9.74 9.01
N LEU A 269 25.48 -10.95 8.69
CA LEU A 269 26.50 -11.14 7.65
C LEU A 269 25.94 -10.81 6.25
N ALA A 270 24.76 -11.33 5.93
CA ALA A 270 24.09 -11.05 4.66
C ALA A 270 23.76 -9.56 4.49
N LYS A 271 23.28 -8.90 5.54
CA LYS A 271 22.95 -7.46 5.52
C LYS A 271 24.18 -6.55 5.33
N LYS A 272 25.35 -6.99 5.80
CA LYS A 272 26.62 -6.26 5.62
C LYS A 272 27.20 -6.39 4.21
N GLN A 273 26.73 -7.35 3.42
CA GLN A 273 27.15 -7.52 2.03
C GLN A 273 26.53 -6.39 1.18
N SER A 274 27.22 -5.27 1.07
CA SER A 274 26.73 -4.07 0.37
C SER A 274 26.96 -4.09 -1.14
N PHE A 275 27.84 -4.97 -1.63
CA PHE A 275 28.20 -5.07 -3.05
C PHE A 275 28.47 -6.52 -3.48
N GLY A 276 27.87 -6.92 -4.61
CA GLY A 276 28.01 -8.26 -5.19
C GLY A 276 26.77 -9.14 -5.00
N GLN A 277 26.74 -10.29 -5.68
CA GLN A 277 25.65 -11.26 -5.58
C GLN A 277 25.74 -11.97 -4.22
N LEU A 278 24.66 -11.94 -3.45
CA LEU A 278 24.55 -12.67 -2.19
C LEU A 278 24.47 -14.18 -2.46
N VAL A 279 25.23 -15.00 -1.73
CA VAL A 279 25.12 -16.47 -1.80
C VAL A 279 24.71 -17.03 -0.45
N MET A 280 23.57 -17.70 -0.43
CA MET A 280 23.04 -18.41 0.72
C MET A 280 23.11 -19.92 0.47
N GLN A 281 23.39 -20.70 1.50
CA GLN A 281 23.35 -22.15 1.45
C GLN A 281 22.21 -22.63 2.34
N TYR A 282 21.34 -23.47 1.79
CA TYR A 282 20.28 -24.09 2.56
C TYR A 282 20.86 -25.23 3.42
N ASP A 283 20.49 -25.23 4.70
CA ASP A 283 20.73 -26.33 5.62
C ASP A 283 19.40 -27.04 5.88
N GLU A 284 19.29 -28.27 5.37
CA GLU A 284 18.08 -29.08 5.43
C GLU A 284 17.75 -29.56 6.85
N LEU A 285 18.76 -29.74 7.71
CA LEU A 285 18.55 -30.25 9.08
C LEU A 285 17.84 -29.23 9.97
N ASP A 286 18.24 -27.97 9.82
CA ASP A 286 17.76 -26.85 10.63
C ASP A 286 16.65 -26.05 9.91
N ASP A 287 16.39 -26.33 8.63
CA ASP A 287 15.53 -25.54 7.73
C ASP A 287 15.89 -24.03 7.72
N ILE A 288 17.20 -23.74 7.68
CA ILE A 288 17.72 -22.36 7.67
C ILE A 288 18.67 -22.10 6.51
N PHE A 289 18.69 -20.84 6.08
CA PHE A 289 19.67 -20.37 5.10
C PHE A 289 20.89 -19.78 5.81
N ARG A 290 22.08 -20.27 5.46
CA ARG A 290 23.36 -19.83 6.00
C ARG A 290 24.11 -18.99 4.97
N PHE A 291 24.74 -17.90 5.41
CA PHE A 291 25.51 -17.02 4.53
C PHE A 291 26.80 -17.72 4.11
N ASN A 292 27.02 -17.88 2.80
CA ASN A 292 28.25 -18.48 2.27
C ASN A 292 29.25 -17.38 1.89
N LYS A 293 30.17 -17.08 2.82
CA LYS A 293 31.17 -16.02 2.65
C LYS A 293 32.08 -16.26 1.46
N MET A 294 32.56 -17.49 1.25
CA MET A 294 33.53 -17.82 0.20
C MET A 294 32.90 -17.62 -1.19
N ALA A 295 31.72 -18.21 -1.41
CA ALA A 295 31.00 -18.07 -2.67
C ALA A 295 30.56 -16.62 -2.93
N SER A 296 30.06 -15.92 -1.91
CA SER A 296 29.69 -14.49 -2.04
C SER A 296 30.90 -13.62 -2.39
N SER A 297 32.07 -13.90 -1.80
CA SER A 297 33.31 -13.18 -2.11
C SER A 297 33.79 -13.46 -3.53
N ALA A 298 33.67 -14.70 -4.01
CA ALA A 298 34.01 -15.07 -5.38
C ALA A 298 33.13 -14.33 -6.41
N LEU A 299 31.88 -14.01 -6.07
CA LEU A 299 30.98 -13.25 -6.93
C LEU A 299 31.10 -11.72 -6.79
N ALA A 300 31.88 -11.21 -5.85
CA ALA A 300 32.01 -9.77 -5.63
C ALA A 300 32.54 -8.99 -6.87
N SER A 301 33.26 -9.65 -7.78
CA SER A 301 33.81 -9.07 -9.01
C SER A 301 33.12 -9.52 -10.29
N TRP A 302 32.01 -10.27 -10.21
CA TRP A 302 31.31 -10.84 -11.38
C TRP A 302 31.00 -9.78 -12.47
N TYR A 303 30.63 -8.57 -12.06
CA TYR A 303 30.23 -7.50 -12.99
C TYR A 303 31.40 -6.84 -13.74
N LYS A 304 32.67 -7.12 -13.39
CA LYS A 304 33.84 -6.43 -13.93
C LYS A 304 34.55 -7.16 -15.08
N ALA A 305 34.33 -8.46 -15.24
CA ALA A 305 34.94 -9.25 -16.31
C ALA A 305 34.14 -10.56 -16.46
N SER A 306 33.34 -10.69 -17.51
CA SER A 306 32.50 -11.88 -17.69
C SER A 306 33.18 -12.89 -18.62
N GLU A 307 34.18 -13.61 -18.11
CA GLU A 307 34.63 -14.89 -18.70
C GLU A 307 33.50 -15.93 -18.71
N TYR A 308 32.46 -15.72 -17.90
CA TYR A 308 31.31 -16.59 -17.72
C TYR A 308 30.03 -15.90 -18.22
N ASN A 309 29.14 -16.67 -18.84
CA ASN A 309 27.89 -16.17 -19.40
C ASN A 309 26.79 -15.89 -18.35
N SER A 310 26.97 -16.34 -17.11
CA SER A 310 25.98 -16.24 -16.03
C SER A 310 26.65 -16.25 -14.66
N VAL A 311 25.93 -15.78 -13.62
CA VAL A 311 26.39 -15.81 -12.23
C VAL A 311 26.53 -17.25 -11.74
N GLU A 312 25.59 -18.10 -12.16
CA GLU A 312 25.52 -19.51 -11.86
C GLU A 312 26.72 -20.25 -12.45
N ALA A 313 27.12 -19.94 -13.68
CA ALA A 313 28.31 -20.51 -14.31
C ALA A 313 29.60 -20.20 -13.55
N LYS A 314 29.72 -18.97 -13.03
CA LYS A 314 30.84 -18.61 -12.16
C LYS A 314 30.80 -19.39 -10.84
N LEU A 315 29.62 -19.63 -10.26
CA LEU A 315 29.51 -20.45 -9.06
C LEU A 315 29.83 -21.92 -9.31
N MET A 316 29.42 -22.47 -10.45
CA MET A 316 29.69 -23.87 -10.83
C MET A 316 31.18 -24.20 -10.83
N SER A 317 32.07 -23.22 -11.07
CA SER A 317 33.53 -23.39 -11.01
C SER A 317 34.15 -23.18 -9.63
N VAL A 318 33.39 -22.70 -8.64
CA VAL A 318 33.88 -22.30 -7.31
C VAL A 318 33.38 -23.21 -6.19
N VAL A 319 32.17 -23.78 -6.32
CA VAL A 319 31.56 -24.58 -5.25
C VAL A 319 32.10 -26.00 -5.18
N ASP A 320 32.16 -26.58 -3.98
CA ASP A 320 32.53 -27.98 -3.77
C ASP A 320 31.35 -28.90 -4.15
N THR A 321 31.48 -29.63 -5.24
CA THR A 321 30.45 -30.53 -5.80
C THR A 321 30.19 -31.77 -4.95
N ARG A 322 31.04 -32.06 -3.95
CA ARG A 322 30.77 -33.12 -2.96
C ARG A 322 29.64 -32.73 -2.01
N VAL A 323 29.47 -31.43 -1.76
CA VAL A 323 28.49 -30.89 -0.81
C VAL A 323 27.34 -30.19 -1.53
N ILE A 324 27.64 -29.46 -2.60
CA ILE A 324 26.67 -28.65 -3.33
C ILE A 324 26.23 -29.40 -4.59
N LYS A 325 24.93 -29.72 -4.65
CA LYS A 325 24.30 -30.45 -5.76
C LYS A 325 23.37 -29.58 -6.60
N SER A 326 22.94 -28.43 -6.08
CA SER A 326 22.16 -27.48 -6.86
C SER A 326 22.58 -26.03 -6.62
N ILE A 327 22.49 -25.22 -7.68
CA ILE A 327 22.66 -23.77 -7.63
C ILE A 327 21.42 -23.16 -8.26
N THR A 328 20.79 -22.22 -7.56
CA THR A 328 19.57 -21.57 -8.01
C THR A 328 19.72 -20.06 -7.92
N TYR A 329 19.54 -19.35 -9.04
CA TYR A 329 19.54 -17.90 -9.03
C TYR A 329 18.15 -17.35 -8.76
N LEU A 330 18.07 -16.36 -7.86
CA LEU A 330 16.88 -15.59 -7.55
C LEU A 330 17.10 -14.15 -7.98
N ASN A 331 16.27 -13.65 -8.89
CA ASN A 331 16.30 -12.24 -9.29
C ASN A 331 15.98 -11.33 -8.09
N ASN A 332 14.99 -11.71 -7.27
CA ASN A 332 14.55 -10.97 -6.10
C ASN A 332 14.19 -11.93 -4.97
N GLY A 333 14.36 -11.49 -3.73
CA GLY A 333 13.91 -12.20 -2.55
C GLY A 333 14.24 -11.44 -1.27
N TYR A 334 13.77 -11.98 -0.15
CA TYR A 334 13.99 -11.42 1.17
C TYR A 334 14.86 -12.36 1.99
N VAL A 335 15.71 -11.78 2.84
CA VAL A 335 16.35 -12.50 3.94
C VAL A 335 15.64 -12.10 5.21
N THR A 336 15.19 -13.07 5.99
CA THR A 336 14.31 -12.89 7.15
C THR A 336 14.94 -13.46 8.41
N CYS A 337 14.86 -12.73 9.51
CA CYS A 337 15.28 -13.18 10.83
C CYS A 337 14.30 -12.65 11.87
N ASN A 338 13.50 -13.54 12.47
CA ASN A 338 12.42 -13.18 13.38
C ASN A 338 11.46 -12.16 12.72
N ASN A 339 11.37 -10.94 13.27
CA ASN A 339 10.51 -9.87 12.77
C ASN A 339 11.22 -8.90 11.81
N ASP A 340 12.51 -9.09 11.55
CA ASP A 340 13.30 -8.23 10.68
C ASP A 340 13.50 -8.90 9.31
N SER A 341 13.35 -8.11 8.26
CA SER A 341 13.62 -8.54 6.89
C SER A 341 14.33 -7.45 6.10
N PHE A 342 15.12 -7.84 5.11
CA PHE A 342 15.59 -6.92 4.08
C PHE A 342 15.48 -7.55 2.70
N LYS A 343 15.13 -6.72 1.72
CA LYS A 343 15.10 -7.13 0.31
C LYS A 343 16.52 -7.17 -0.21
N VAL A 344 16.88 -8.22 -0.92
CA VAL A 344 18.19 -8.30 -1.56
C VAL A 344 18.15 -7.55 -2.88
N GLU A 345 19.01 -6.56 -3.02
CA GLU A 345 19.17 -5.76 -4.23
C GLU A 345 20.23 -6.40 -5.15
N GLY A 346 19.92 -6.55 -6.43
CA GLY A 346 20.87 -7.07 -7.43
C GLY A 346 20.88 -8.59 -7.63
N GLY A 347 19.97 -9.33 -6.98
CA GLY A 347 19.84 -10.79 -7.10
C GLY A 347 20.72 -11.58 -6.12
N MET A 348 20.41 -12.87 -5.97
CA MET A 348 21.13 -13.78 -5.09
C MET A 348 21.16 -15.20 -5.64
N CYS A 349 22.09 -16.02 -5.15
CA CYS A 349 22.11 -17.45 -5.41
C CYS A 349 21.83 -18.24 -4.13
N VAL A 350 21.06 -19.30 -4.27
CA VAL A 350 20.80 -20.28 -3.21
C VAL A 350 21.43 -21.61 -3.62
N LEU A 351 22.31 -22.12 -2.77
CA LEU A 351 22.94 -23.43 -2.89
C LEU A 351 22.06 -24.47 -2.20
N ASN A 352 21.85 -25.62 -2.85
CA ASN A 352 20.99 -26.71 -2.36
C ASN A 352 19.56 -26.23 -2.03
N ALA A 353 18.99 -25.37 -2.88
CA ALA A 353 17.68 -24.79 -2.62
C ALA A 353 16.58 -25.86 -2.42
N PRO A 354 15.64 -25.64 -1.47
CA PRO A 354 14.60 -26.60 -1.11
C PRO A 354 13.49 -26.69 -2.16
N ASP A 355 12.67 -27.74 -2.06
CA ASP A 355 11.71 -28.08 -3.10
C ASP A 355 10.57 -27.08 -3.31
N TYR A 356 10.20 -26.33 -2.27
CA TYR A 356 9.16 -25.32 -2.40
C TYR A 356 9.55 -24.15 -3.32
N PHE A 357 10.83 -24.01 -3.71
CA PHE A 357 11.24 -23.01 -4.70
C PHE A 357 10.68 -23.31 -6.09
N TRP A 358 10.34 -24.56 -6.38
CA TRP A 358 9.97 -24.98 -7.73
C TRP A 358 8.56 -24.57 -8.13
N GLN A 359 7.75 -24.07 -7.19
CA GLN A 359 6.45 -23.46 -7.47
C GLN A 359 6.58 -22.13 -8.24
N PHE A 360 7.76 -21.49 -8.23
CA PHE A 360 8.01 -20.24 -8.91
C PHE A 360 8.65 -20.49 -10.28
N GLU A 361 7.88 -20.27 -11.35
CA GLU A 361 8.34 -20.51 -12.73
C GLU A 361 9.61 -19.70 -13.08
N SER A 362 9.71 -18.47 -12.57
CA SER A 362 10.87 -17.58 -12.76
C SER A 362 12.18 -18.14 -12.20
N ILE A 363 12.11 -19.02 -11.21
CA ILE A 363 13.27 -19.66 -10.57
C ILE A 363 13.71 -20.89 -11.37
N ASN A 364 12.75 -21.65 -11.90
CA ASN A 364 13.02 -22.90 -12.61
C ASN A 364 13.91 -22.72 -13.85
N ASP A 365 13.84 -21.56 -14.52
CA ASP A 365 14.65 -21.27 -15.71
C ASP A 365 16.14 -21.05 -15.40
N ARG A 366 16.49 -20.76 -14.13
CA ARG A 366 17.84 -20.41 -13.68
C ARG A 366 18.38 -21.36 -12.58
N ARG A 367 17.95 -22.62 -12.64
CA ARG A 367 18.45 -23.72 -11.79
C ARG A 367 19.52 -24.51 -12.53
N CYS A 368 20.63 -24.78 -11.87
CA CYS A 368 21.68 -25.70 -12.30
C CYS A 368 21.74 -26.89 -11.33
N LEU A 369 21.89 -28.09 -11.88
CA LEU A 369 21.95 -29.34 -11.13
C LEU A 369 23.27 -30.05 -11.41
N PHE A 370 23.91 -30.58 -10.38
CA PHE A 370 25.09 -31.41 -10.55
C PHE A 370 24.65 -32.86 -10.82
N ASN A 371 25.16 -33.46 -11.90
CA ASN A 371 24.94 -34.87 -12.19
C ASN A 371 26.14 -35.67 -11.69
N ASP A 372 25.89 -36.54 -10.70
CA ASP A 372 26.91 -37.40 -10.08
C ASP A 372 27.41 -38.49 -11.03
N GLU A 373 26.56 -39.01 -11.93
CA GLU A 373 26.93 -40.06 -12.89
C GLU A 373 27.92 -39.55 -13.95
N SER A 374 27.69 -38.34 -14.45
CA SER A 374 28.54 -37.71 -15.46
C SER A 374 29.61 -36.77 -14.88
N ASN A 375 29.65 -36.62 -13.55
CA ASN A 375 30.53 -35.71 -12.82
C ASN A 375 30.55 -34.29 -13.41
N SER A 376 29.37 -33.79 -13.80
CA SER A 376 29.24 -32.53 -14.56
C SER A 376 27.97 -31.77 -14.23
N TRP A 377 28.02 -30.44 -14.36
CA TRP A 377 26.84 -29.60 -14.20
C TRP A 377 25.90 -29.67 -15.41
N VAL A 378 24.62 -29.88 -15.13
CA VAL A 378 23.52 -29.69 -16.08
C VAL A 378 23.20 -28.21 -16.15
N GLN A 379 23.43 -27.63 -17.34
CA GLN A 379 23.18 -26.21 -17.60
C GLN A 379 21.70 -25.85 -17.47
N SER A 380 21.45 -24.64 -16.96
CA SER A 380 20.10 -24.09 -16.85
C SER A 380 19.46 -23.87 -18.22
N LYS A 381 18.12 -23.74 -18.25
CA LYS A 381 17.39 -23.42 -19.49
C LYS A 381 17.85 -22.07 -20.07
N LEU A 382 18.15 -21.10 -19.21
CA LEU A 382 18.71 -19.81 -19.62
C LEU A 382 20.06 -19.97 -20.34
N GLU A 383 20.99 -20.75 -19.79
CA GLU A 383 22.29 -20.99 -20.42
C GLU A 383 22.18 -21.69 -21.76
N LYS A 384 21.25 -22.64 -21.88
CA LYS A 384 20.95 -23.31 -23.17
C LYS A 384 20.44 -22.30 -24.20
N ARG A 385 19.55 -21.37 -23.82
CA ARG A 385 19.05 -20.29 -24.69
C ARG A 385 20.16 -19.32 -25.10
N ILE A 386 21.02 -18.89 -24.17
CA ILE A 386 22.14 -18.00 -24.48
C ILE A 386 23.09 -18.65 -25.49
N LYS A 387 23.43 -19.93 -25.28
CA LYS A 387 24.30 -20.68 -26.20
C LYS A 387 23.68 -20.92 -27.59
N SER A 388 22.36 -21.04 -27.69
CA SER A 388 21.68 -21.16 -28.99
C SER A 388 21.61 -19.85 -29.76
N LEU A 389 21.66 -18.70 -29.07
CA LEU A 389 21.67 -17.36 -29.69
C LEU A 389 23.07 -16.91 -30.10
N SER A 390 24.12 -17.52 -29.53
CA SER A 390 25.53 -17.24 -29.86
C SER A 390 26.08 -18.12 -31.00
N LYS A 391 25.25 -18.97 -31.60
CA LYS A 391 25.54 -19.73 -32.83
C LYS A 391 24.72 -19.14 -33.96
#